data_AF-A0A0D2U6E4-F1
#
_entry.id   AF-A0A0D2U6E4-F1
#
_cell.length_a   1.000
_cell.length_b   1.000
_cell.length_c   1.000
_cell.angle_alpha   90.00
_cell.angle_beta   90.00
_cell.angle_gamma   90.00
#
_symmetry.space_group_name_H-M   'P 1'
#
loop_
_entity.id
_entity.type
_entity.pdbx_description
1 polymer ?
#
loop_
_entity_poly.entity_id
_entity_poly.type
_entity_poly.pdbx_seq_one_letter_code
_entity_poly.pdbx_strand_id
1 'polypeptide(L)'
;MKMLFSANLKGVMIAKENPGAAVGITLTAALCLMRGPRRFLFRNTLGRFQSEEAKFSRAEKNVKVLNLSVDLMKKESSKLLERAALAEKDMKRGQKELMNSGGQIHRLAKSVYKVEAEAVDLMDGLREIPGREALKLRAEVASMASLLRQQRVSLDRRIRKISELGIPV
;
A
#
# COMPACT_ATOMS: atom_id res chain seq x y z
N MET A 1 -37.27 49.52 -40.93
CA MET A 1 -35.80 49.74 -40.92
C MET A 1 -35.39 51.20 -40.69
N LYS A 2 -36.11 52.22 -41.20
CA LYS A 2 -35.78 53.66 -41.00
C LYS A 2 -35.83 54.17 -39.54
N MET A 3 -36.72 53.63 -38.69
CA MET A 3 -36.83 54.06 -37.28
C MET A 3 -35.66 53.62 -36.38
N LEU A 4 -35.04 52.48 -36.68
CA LEU A 4 -33.89 52.01 -35.92
C LEU A 4 -32.65 52.89 -36.18
N PHE A 5 -32.48 53.36 -37.42
CA PHE A 5 -31.34 54.20 -37.78
C PHE A 5 -31.44 55.59 -37.12
N SER A 6 -32.65 56.19 -37.09
CA SER A 6 -32.85 57.49 -36.45
C SER A 6 -32.69 57.44 -34.93
N ALA A 7 -33.07 56.32 -34.28
CA ALA A 7 -32.84 56.11 -32.85
C ALA A 7 -31.35 56.00 -32.50
N ASN A 8 -30.57 55.30 -33.33
CA ASN A 8 -29.12 55.20 -33.16
C ASN A 8 -28.42 56.56 -33.35
N LEU A 9 -28.83 57.35 -34.36
CA LEU A 9 -28.31 58.70 -34.58
C LEU A 9 -28.57 59.63 -33.39
N LYS A 10 -29.76 59.54 -32.78
CA LYS A 10 -30.09 60.30 -31.56
C LYS A 10 -29.21 59.90 -30.37
N GLY A 11 -28.96 58.60 -30.19
CA GLY A 11 -28.04 58.11 -29.15
C GLY A 11 -26.61 58.64 -29.33
N VAL A 12 -26.13 58.70 -30.57
CA VAL A 12 -24.80 59.25 -30.91
C VAL A 12 -24.76 60.78 -30.70
N MET A 13 -25.85 61.50 -30.98
CA MET A 13 -25.96 62.93 -30.67
C MET A 13 -25.89 63.21 -29.16
N ILE A 14 -26.62 62.43 -28.35
CA ILE A 14 -26.61 62.54 -26.88
C ILE A 14 -25.22 62.22 -26.32
N ALA A 15 -24.53 61.24 -26.91
CA ALA A 15 -23.16 60.89 -26.54
C ALA A 15 -22.14 62.00 -26.86
N LYS A 16 -22.38 62.78 -27.92
CA LYS A 16 -21.55 63.93 -28.30
C LYS A 16 -21.76 65.12 -27.35
N GLU A 17 -22.97 65.33 -26.85
CA GLU A 17 -23.30 66.42 -25.93
C GLU A 17 -22.74 66.19 -24.52
N ASN A 18 -22.67 64.92 -24.08
CA ASN A 18 -22.11 64.55 -22.79
C ASN A 18 -21.00 63.49 -22.96
N PRO A 19 -19.83 63.87 -23.49
CA PRO A 19 -18.76 62.93 -23.81
C PRO A 19 -18.28 62.17 -22.57
N GLY A 20 -18.27 62.82 -21.40
CA GLY A 20 -17.94 62.17 -20.13
C GLY A 20 -18.91 61.07 -19.72
N ALA A 21 -20.22 61.27 -19.94
CA ALA A 21 -21.25 60.28 -19.59
C ALA A 21 -21.21 59.08 -20.55
N ALA A 22 -21.01 59.32 -21.85
CA ALA A 22 -20.90 58.26 -22.84
C ALA A 22 -19.66 57.38 -22.62
N VAL A 23 -18.50 57.99 -22.34
CA VAL A 23 -17.28 57.26 -21.96
C VAL A 23 -17.50 56.46 -20.68
N GLY A 24 -18.16 57.03 -19.67
CA GLY A 24 -18.48 56.33 -18.43
C GLY A 24 -19.35 55.08 -18.63
N ILE A 25 -20.44 55.19 -19.40
CA ILE A 25 -21.38 54.08 -19.66
C ILE A 25 -20.71 52.97 -20.47
N THR A 26 -19.94 53.33 -21.49
CA THR A 26 -19.21 52.36 -22.32
C THR A 26 -18.13 51.64 -21.53
N LEU A 27 -17.39 52.34 -20.67
CA LEU A 27 -16.38 51.73 -19.79
C LEU A 27 -17.01 50.76 -18.78
N THR A 28 -18.12 51.14 -18.14
CA THR A 28 -18.82 50.28 -17.17
C THR A 28 -19.45 49.06 -17.83
N ALA A 29 -20.06 49.21 -19.00
CA ALA A 29 -20.57 48.09 -19.77
C ALA A 29 -19.43 47.13 -20.18
N ALA A 30 -18.30 47.66 -20.64
CA ALA A 30 -17.12 46.88 -20.97
C ALA A 30 -16.56 46.12 -19.75
N LEU A 31 -16.44 46.77 -18.59
CA LEU A 31 -16.01 46.15 -17.34
C LEU A 31 -16.95 45.03 -16.89
N CYS A 32 -18.28 45.22 -16.98
CA CYS A 32 -19.26 44.19 -16.60
C CYS A 32 -19.23 42.96 -17.53
N LEU A 33 -18.91 43.14 -18.82
CA LEU A 33 -18.80 42.05 -19.79
C LEU A 33 -17.48 41.28 -19.69
N MET A 34 -16.44 41.87 -19.11
CA MET A 34 -15.16 41.18 -18.86
C MET A 34 -15.33 40.05 -17.82
N ARG A 35 -14.65 38.92 -18.07
CA ARG A 35 -14.73 37.71 -17.22
C ARG A 35 -14.32 37.94 -15.76
N GLY A 36 -13.33 38.80 -15.52
CA GLY A 36 -12.77 39.07 -14.18
C GLY A 36 -13.74 39.80 -13.26
N PRO A 37 -14.21 41.02 -13.62
CA PRO A 37 -15.15 41.80 -12.81
C PRO A 37 -16.48 41.07 -12.60
N ARG A 38 -16.96 40.34 -13.60
CA ARG A 38 -18.14 39.48 -13.45
C ARG A 38 -17.92 38.44 -12.34
N ARG A 39 -16.81 37.69 -12.35
CA ARG A 39 -16.53 36.71 -11.28
C ARG A 39 -16.39 37.35 -9.90
N PHE A 40 -15.80 38.55 -9.84
CA PHE A 40 -15.66 39.33 -8.61
C PHE A 40 -17.02 39.78 -8.05
N LEU A 41 -17.87 40.37 -8.90
CA LEU A 41 -19.22 40.79 -8.53
C LEU A 41 -20.07 39.59 -8.10
N PHE A 42 -20.09 38.50 -8.86
CA PHE A 42 -20.84 37.28 -8.49
C PHE A 42 -20.38 36.72 -7.13
N ARG A 43 -19.08 36.80 -6.82
CA ARG A 43 -18.55 36.31 -5.54
C ARG A 43 -18.90 37.24 -4.37
N ASN A 44 -18.96 38.55 -4.59
CA ASN A 44 -19.21 39.55 -3.52
C ASN A 44 -20.67 39.95 -3.35
N THR A 45 -21.49 39.94 -4.40
CA THR A 45 -22.89 40.43 -4.35
C THR A 45 -23.88 39.27 -4.27
N LEU A 46 -23.79 38.29 -5.17
CA LEU A 46 -24.75 37.17 -5.22
C LEU A 46 -24.58 36.14 -4.09
N GLY A 47 -23.38 36.04 -3.50
CA GLY A 47 -23.15 35.24 -2.29
C GLY A 47 -23.85 35.80 -1.03
N ARG A 48 -24.15 37.11 -1.02
CA ARG A 48 -24.89 37.78 0.08
C ARG A 48 -26.41 37.62 -0.05
N PHE A 49 -26.94 37.45 -1.27
CA PHE A 49 -28.37 37.25 -1.53
C PHE A 49 -28.86 35.79 -1.35
N GLN A 50 -27.97 34.85 -1.03
CA GLN A 50 -28.42 33.51 -0.61
C GLN A 50 -29.03 33.61 0.78
N SER A 51 -30.32 33.25 0.90
CA SER A 51 -31.04 33.22 2.17
C SER A 51 -30.28 32.39 3.20
N GLU A 52 -30.33 32.81 4.46
CA GLU A 52 -29.71 32.08 5.57
C GLU A 52 -30.24 30.64 5.63
N GLU A 53 -31.53 30.45 5.34
CA GLU A 53 -32.19 29.15 5.22
C GLU A 53 -31.56 28.25 4.13
N ALA A 54 -31.21 28.80 2.97
CA ALA A 54 -30.57 28.02 1.90
C ALA A 54 -29.13 27.61 2.28
N LYS A 55 -28.40 28.46 2.99
CA LYS A 55 -27.07 28.15 3.52
C LYS A 55 -27.16 27.08 4.62
N PHE A 56 -28.12 27.20 5.52
CA PHE A 56 -28.35 26.25 6.60
C PHE A 56 -28.79 24.89 6.08
N SER A 57 -29.77 24.84 5.16
CA SER A 57 -30.22 23.58 4.53
C SER A 57 -29.07 22.89 3.78
N ARG A 58 -28.19 23.65 3.13
CA ARG A 58 -26.98 23.11 2.48
C ARG A 58 -25.99 22.57 3.50
N ALA A 59 -25.75 23.29 4.60
CA ALA A 59 -24.89 22.82 5.68
C ALA A 59 -25.43 21.55 6.33
N GLU A 60 -26.73 21.46 6.60
CA GLU A 60 -27.38 20.28 7.16
C GLU A 60 -27.24 19.06 6.24
N LYS A 61 -27.45 19.24 4.92
CA LYS A 61 -27.21 18.18 3.93
C LYS A 61 -25.75 17.72 3.93
N ASN A 62 -24.80 18.66 3.98
CA ASN A 62 -23.38 18.34 4.03
C ASN A 62 -23.01 17.58 5.31
N VAL A 63 -23.56 17.96 6.47
CA VAL A 63 -23.35 17.25 7.74
C VAL A 63 -23.91 15.83 7.67
N LYS A 64 -25.10 15.64 7.08
CA LYS A 64 -25.68 14.29 6.87
C LYS A 64 -24.80 13.42 5.99
N VAL A 65 -24.32 13.95 4.87
CA VAL A 65 -23.38 13.23 3.97
C VAL A 65 -22.08 12.90 4.71
N LEU A 66 -21.54 13.86 5.47
CA LEU A 66 -20.30 13.66 6.22
C LEU A 66 -20.46 12.57 7.30
N ASN A 67 -21.57 12.57 8.03
CA ASN A 67 -21.87 11.54 9.04
C ASN A 67 -21.91 10.15 8.42
N LEU A 68 -22.58 10.00 7.27
CA LEU A 68 -22.60 8.73 6.53
C LEU A 68 -21.20 8.30 6.11
N SER A 69 -20.37 9.22 5.60
CA SER A 69 -18.98 8.92 5.25
C SER A 69 -18.16 8.51 6.47
N VAL A 70 -18.31 9.19 7.61
CA VAL A 70 -17.62 8.85 8.86
C VAL A 70 -18.03 7.47 9.36
N ASP A 71 -19.31 7.12 9.30
CA ASP A 71 -19.80 5.81 9.74
C ASP A 71 -19.31 4.67 8.84
N LEU A 72 -19.23 4.90 7.52
CA LEU A 72 -18.60 3.96 6.59
C LEU A 72 -17.11 3.80 6.90
N MET A 73 -16.39 4.90 7.06
CA MET A 73 -14.96 4.87 7.39
C MET A 73 -14.69 4.17 8.73
N LYS A 74 -15.54 4.35 9.74
CA LYS A 74 -15.44 3.64 11.02
C LYS A 74 -15.55 2.12 10.81
N LYS A 75 -16.56 1.67 10.07
CA LYS A 75 -16.77 0.24 9.78
C LYS A 75 -15.64 -0.38 8.95
N GLU A 76 -15.14 0.35 7.96
CA GLU A 76 -14.01 -0.10 7.15
C GLU A 76 -12.73 -0.14 7.99
N SER A 77 -12.49 0.88 8.83
CA SER A 77 -11.32 0.94 9.70
C SER A 77 -11.32 -0.21 10.72
N SER A 78 -12.46 -0.52 11.36
CA SER A 78 -12.54 -1.62 12.31
C SER A 78 -12.26 -2.96 11.63
N LYS A 79 -12.83 -3.19 10.44
CA LYS A 79 -12.59 -4.39 9.64
C LYS A 79 -11.12 -4.53 9.24
N LEU A 80 -10.45 -3.45 8.84
CA LEU A 80 -9.03 -3.46 8.48
C LEU A 80 -8.14 -3.71 9.70
N LEU A 81 -8.45 -3.09 10.85
CA LEU A 81 -7.72 -3.29 12.09
C LEU A 81 -7.85 -4.72 12.60
N GLU A 82 -9.05 -5.30 12.57
CA GLU A 82 -9.28 -6.71 12.93
C GLU A 82 -8.48 -7.66 12.03
N ARG A 83 -8.48 -7.42 10.71
CA ARG A 83 -7.69 -8.21 9.76
C ARG A 83 -6.19 -8.10 10.02
N ALA A 84 -5.69 -6.89 10.30
CA ALA A 84 -4.29 -6.66 10.62
C ALA A 84 -3.89 -7.38 11.93
N ALA A 85 -4.73 -7.29 12.96
CA ALA A 85 -4.49 -7.96 14.25
C ALA A 85 -4.48 -9.50 14.11
N LEU A 86 -5.37 -10.07 13.30
CA LEU A 86 -5.37 -11.49 12.99
C LEU A 86 -4.10 -11.90 12.22
N ALA A 87 -3.72 -11.14 11.19
CA ALA A 87 -2.49 -11.39 10.43
C ALA A 87 -1.24 -11.31 11.31
N GLU A 88 -1.17 -10.36 12.25
CA GLU A 88 -0.07 -10.25 13.20
C GLU A 88 -0.01 -11.46 14.14
N LYS A 89 -1.16 -11.92 14.64
CA LYS A 89 -1.25 -13.12 15.48
C LYS A 89 -0.78 -14.37 14.73
N ASP A 90 -1.22 -14.54 13.49
CA ASP A 90 -0.83 -15.67 12.65
C ASP A 90 0.66 -15.62 12.29
N MET A 91 1.21 -14.44 12.01
CA MET A 91 2.63 -14.25 11.77
C MET A 91 3.46 -14.63 13.01
N LYS A 92 3.09 -14.15 14.20
CA LYS A 92 3.76 -14.50 15.46
C LYS A 92 3.71 -16.00 15.73
N ARG A 93 2.55 -16.64 15.47
CA ARG A 93 2.41 -18.09 15.59
C ARG A 93 3.34 -18.81 14.61
N GLY A 94 3.32 -18.44 13.34
CA GLY A 94 4.17 -19.04 12.30
C GLY A 94 5.66 -18.88 12.59
N GLN A 95 6.07 -17.71 13.11
CA GLN A 95 7.45 -17.48 13.55
C GLN A 95 7.86 -18.44 14.67
N LYS A 96 6.99 -18.65 15.68
CA LYS A 96 7.25 -19.59 16.77
C LYS A 96 7.32 -21.03 16.29
N GLU A 97 6.44 -21.43 15.37
CA GLU A 97 6.47 -22.76 14.75
C GLU A 97 7.76 -22.98 13.96
N LEU A 98 8.18 -22.00 13.14
CA LEU A 98 9.44 -22.06 12.40
C LEU A 98 10.67 -22.13 13.32
N MET A 99 10.69 -21.36 14.40
CA MET A 99 11.75 -21.40 15.41
C MET A 99 11.83 -22.79 16.07
N ASN A 100 10.69 -23.35 16.48
CA ASN A 100 10.65 -24.68 17.11
C ASN A 100 11.08 -25.78 16.15
N SER A 101 10.52 -25.81 14.94
CA SER A 101 10.88 -26.79 13.91
C SER A 101 12.34 -26.62 13.47
N GLY A 102 12.80 -25.38 13.32
CA GLY A 102 14.21 -25.07 13.06
C GLY A 102 15.13 -25.66 14.12
N GLY A 103 14.83 -25.45 15.40
CA GLY A 103 15.61 -26.00 16.50
C GLY A 103 15.64 -27.54 16.51
N GLN A 104 14.53 -28.18 16.15
CA GLN A 104 14.47 -29.64 15.97
C GLN A 104 15.35 -30.11 14.80
N ILE A 105 15.28 -29.42 13.66
CA ILE A 105 16.13 -29.69 12.49
C ILE A 105 17.61 -29.52 12.86
N HIS A 106 17.96 -28.48 13.61
CA HIS A 106 19.34 -28.24 14.07
C HIS A 106 19.85 -29.37 14.98
N ARG A 107 19.03 -29.81 15.95
CA ARG A 107 19.37 -30.97 16.79
C ARG A 107 19.53 -32.24 15.97
N LEU A 108 18.62 -32.49 15.02
CA LEU A 108 18.70 -33.65 14.13
C LEU A 108 19.96 -33.61 13.27
N ALA A 109 20.31 -32.46 12.68
CA ALA A 109 21.53 -32.29 11.90
C ALA A 109 22.78 -32.61 12.73
N LYS A 110 22.81 -32.19 14.00
CA LYS A 110 23.89 -32.53 14.93
C LYS A 110 23.96 -34.02 15.24
N SER A 111 22.82 -34.69 15.40
CA SER A 111 22.78 -36.15 15.59
C SER A 111 23.23 -36.90 14.33
N VAL A 112 22.76 -36.49 13.15
CA VAL A 112 23.19 -37.05 11.86
C VAL A 112 24.69 -36.88 11.67
N TYR A 113 25.25 -35.72 12.02
CA TYR A 113 26.70 -35.47 11.97
C TYR A 113 27.49 -36.48 12.83
N LYS A 114 27.00 -36.80 14.04
CA LYS A 114 27.67 -37.79 14.91
C LYS A 114 27.63 -39.18 14.30
N VAL A 115 26.47 -39.61 13.80
CA VAL A 115 26.32 -40.93 13.17
C VAL A 115 27.13 -41.03 11.86
N GLU A 116 27.20 -39.93 11.10
CA GLU A 116 28.07 -39.84 9.91
C GLU A 116 29.55 -40.01 10.29
N ALA A 117 30.00 -39.37 11.37
CA ALA A 117 31.37 -39.53 11.87
C ALA A 117 31.65 -40.99 12.29
N GLU A 118 30.75 -41.60 13.07
CA GLU A 118 30.86 -43.01 13.46
C GLU A 118 30.90 -43.96 12.25
N ALA A 119 30.10 -43.68 11.22
CA ALA A 119 30.12 -44.46 9.98
C ALA A 119 31.45 -44.31 9.21
N VAL A 120 32.04 -43.10 9.20
CA VAL A 120 33.36 -42.87 8.60
C VAL A 120 34.44 -43.61 9.39
N ASP A 121 34.43 -43.53 10.71
CA ASP A 121 35.38 -44.23 11.58
C ASP A 121 35.29 -45.76 11.39
N LEU A 122 34.06 -46.30 11.30
CA LEU A 122 33.83 -47.72 11.00
C LEU A 122 34.35 -48.10 9.60
N MET A 123 34.15 -47.24 8.61
CA MET A 123 34.65 -47.45 7.25
C MET A 123 36.18 -47.52 7.23
N ASP A 124 36.85 -46.66 8.00
CA ASP A 124 38.30 -46.63 8.13
C ASP A 124 38.82 -47.88 8.85
N GLY A 125 38.18 -48.33 9.93
CA GLY A 125 38.51 -49.62 10.56
C GLY A 125 38.33 -50.81 9.61
N LEU A 126 37.26 -50.82 8.81
CA LEU A 126 37.05 -51.87 7.81
C LEU A 126 38.11 -51.87 6.71
N ARG A 127 38.75 -50.73 6.40
CA ARG A 127 39.82 -50.62 5.39
C ARG A 127 41.08 -51.41 5.76
N GLU A 128 41.34 -51.56 7.05
CA GLU A 128 42.51 -52.29 7.56
C GLU A 128 42.37 -53.81 7.46
N ILE A 129 41.13 -54.33 7.40
CA ILE A 129 40.85 -55.77 7.39
C ILE A 129 40.83 -56.31 5.94
N PRO A 130 41.78 -57.17 5.52
CA PRO A 130 41.71 -57.83 4.22
C PRO A 130 40.67 -58.96 4.25
N GLY A 131 39.64 -58.88 3.40
CA GLY A 131 38.64 -59.95 3.28
C GLY A 131 37.47 -59.60 2.36
N ARG A 132 36.85 -60.63 1.75
CA ARG A 132 35.70 -60.44 0.83
C ARG A 132 34.45 -59.94 1.54
N GLU A 133 34.22 -60.37 2.78
CA GLU A 133 33.11 -59.91 3.62
C GLU A 133 33.31 -58.46 4.07
N ALA A 134 34.53 -58.11 4.48
CA ALA A 134 34.90 -56.73 4.81
C ALA A 134 34.68 -55.80 3.60
N LEU A 135 35.00 -56.22 2.37
CA LEU A 135 34.73 -55.45 1.16
C LEU A 135 33.24 -55.16 0.93
N LYS A 136 32.35 -56.12 1.21
CA LYS A 136 30.90 -55.90 1.13
C LYS A 136 30.44 -54.88 2.16
N LEU A 137 30.86 -55.04 3.42
CA LEU A 137 30.55 -54.11 4.50
C LEU A 137 31.08 -52.69 4.21
N ARG A 138 32.28 -52.55 3.63
CA ARG A 138 32.81 -51.25 3.20
C ARG A 138 31.89 -50.56 2.19
N ALA A 139 31.36 -51.29 1.22
CA ALA A 139 30.45 -50.72 0.22
C ALA A 139 29.13 -50.26 0.86
N GLU A 140 28.60 -51.06 1.79
CA GLU A 140 27.38 -50.72 2.55
C GLU A 140 27.59 -49.48 3.43
N VAL A 141 28.66 -49.45 4.24
CA VAL A 141 28.99 -48.33 5.13
C VAL A 141 29.29 -47.06 4.32
N ALA A 142 30.00 -47.17 3.20
CA ALA A 142 30.26 -46.02 2.31
C ALA A 142 28.97 -45.45 1.73
N SER A 143 28.01 -46.31 1.35
CA SER A 143 26.69 -45.89 0.89
C SER A 143 25.92 -45.16 2.02
N MET A 144 25.92 -45.72 3.23
CA MET A 144 25.29 -45.10 4.41
C MET A 144 25.90 -43.73 4.74
N ALA A 145 27.23 -43.63 4.78
CA ALA A 145 27.93 -42.36 5.05
C ALA A 145 27.59 -41.29 4.00
N SER A 146 27.53 -41.68 2.73
CA SER A 146 27.12 -40.77 1.63
C SER A 146 25.69 -40.26 1.81
N LEU A 147 24.75 -41.14 2.16
CA LEU A 147 23.36 -40.77 2.43
C LEU A 147 23.23 -39.83 3.62
N LEU A 148 23.91 -40.12 4.73
CA LEU A 148 23.91 -39.28 5.93
C LEU A 148 24.49 -37.89 5.62
N ARG A 149 25.58 -37.83 4.85
CA ARG A 149 26.17 -36.57 4.39
C ARG A 149 25.21 -35.74 3.54
N GLN A 150 24.50 -36.37 2.60
CA GLN A 150 23.49 -35.70 1.78
C GLN A 150 22.34 -35.18 2.63
N GLN A 151 21.84 -35.99 3.57
CA GLN A 151 20.80 -35.59 4.51
C GLN A 151 21.26 -34.39 5.35
N ARG A 152 22.46 -34.42 5.93
CA ARG A 152 23.03 -33.31 6.71
C ARG A 152 23.03 -32.00 5.92
N VAL A 153 23.58 -32.03 4.70
CA VAL A 153 23.62 -30.85 3.82
C VAL A 153 22.20 -30.33 3.50
N SER A 154 21.23 -31.21 3.31
CA SER A 154 19.83 -30.81 3.10
C SER A 154 19.21 -30.14 4.33
N LEU A 155 19.51 -30.64 5.53
CA LEU A 155 19.03 -30.07 6.80
C LEU A 155 19.68 -28.70 7.04
N ASP A 156 20.99 -28.57 6.83
CA ASP A 156 21.73 -27.31 6.96
C ASP A 156 21.23 -26.24 5.98
N ARG A 157 20.89 -26.63 4.75
CA ARG A 157 20.24 -25.73 3.77
C ARG A 157 18.89 -25.24 4.28
N ARG A 158 18.12 -26.09 4.96
CA ARG A 158 16.82 -25.70 5.53
C ARG A 158 16.99 -24.74 6.70
N ILE A 159 17.96 -24.98 7.57
CA ILE A 159 18.31 -24.08 8.68
C ILE A 159 18.69 -22.71 8.12
N ARG A 160 19.58 -22.66 7.13
CA ARG A 160 20.01 -21.41 6.49
C ARG A 160 18.81 -20.62 5.93
N LYS A 161 17.88 -21.28 5.24
CA LYS A 161 16.65 -20.64 4.74
C LYS A 161 15.78 -20.06 5.86
N ILE A 162 15.73 -20.70 7.02
CA ILE A 162 14.98 -20.16 8.17
C ILE A 162 15.73 -18.95 8.77
N SER A 163 17.05 -19.01 8.89
CA SER A 163 17.87 -17.89 9.37
C SER A 163 17.85 -16.68 8.42
N GLU A 164 17.78 -16.90 7.10
CA GLU A 164 17.61 -15.83 6.10
C GLU A 164 16.30 -15.05 6.26
N LEU A 165 15.27 -15.65 6.90
CA LEU A 165 14.03 -14.97 7.28
C LEU A 165 14.15 -14.15 8.57
N GLY A 166 15.35 -14.06 9.16
CA GLY A 166 15.59 -13.36 10.43
C GLY A 166 15.09 -14.12 11.67
N ILE A 167 14.77 -15.41 11.53
CA ILE A 167 14.31 -16.25 12.64
C ILE A 167 15.54 -16.92 13.28
N PRO A 168 15.76 -16.78 14.60
CA PRO A 168 16.84 -17.47 15.29
C PRO A 168 16.53 -18.96 15.36
N VAL A 169 17.52 -19.79 15.03
CA VAL A 169 17.43 -21.26 15.00
C VAL A 169 18.60 -21.88 15.72
#